data_AF-A0A9E4VNZ7-F1
#
_entry.id   AF-A0A9E4VNZ7-F1
#
_cell.length_a   1.000
_cell.length_b   1.000
_cell.length_c   1.000
_cell.angle_alpha   90.00
_cell.angle_beta   90.00
_cell.angle_gamma   90.00
#
_symmetry.space_group_name_H-M   'P 1'
#
loop_
_entity.id
_entity.type
_entity.pdbx_description
1 polymer ?
#
loop_
_entity_poly.entity_id
_entity_poly.type
_entity_poly.pdbx_seq_one_letter_code
_entity_poly.pdbx_strand_id
1 'polypeptide(L)'
;MEHRQFTLEEANALVPWLEETFQRLGRVGEEHGVLHTRLDELLRQRGSNGSSSSSEEMDQAQENVDRLARLLQEGVQEILDRGIIVR
;
A
#
# COMPACT_ATOMS: atom_id res chain seq x y z
N MET A 1 22.83 8.32 1.54
CA MET A 1 22.39 6.92 1.61
C MET A 1 23.62 6.07 1.91
N GLU A 2 23.90 5.79 3.17
CA GLU A 2 24.91 4.78 3.52
C GLU A 2 24.31 3.42 3.19
N HIS A 3 24.94 2.69 2.27
CA HIS A 3 24.51 1.35 1.93
C HIS A 3 25.00 0.41 3.02
N ARG A 4 24.09 -0.10 3.84
CA ARG A 4 24.43 -1.15 4.80
C ARG A 4 24.93 -2.36 4.01
N GLN A 5 26.18 -2.73 4.25
CA GLN A 5 26.75 -3.97 3.70
C GLN A 5 26.33 -5.13 4.60
N PHE A 6 25.96 -6.24 3.98
CA PHE A 6 25.61 -7.47 4.67
C PHE A 6 26.62 -8.55 4.32
N THR A 7 26.96 -9.36 5.31
CA THR A 7 27.50 -10.70 5.05
C THR A 7 26.43 -11.58 4.40
N LEU A 8 26.86 -12.68 3.76
CA LEU A 8 25.94 -13.65 3.16
C LEU A 8 24.97 -14.22 4.21
N GLU A 9 25.46 -14.51 5.41
CA GLU A 9 24.64 -15.06 6.51
C GLU A 9 23.59 -14.06 6.98
N GLU A 10 23.96 -12.79 7.17
CA GLU A 10 23.01 -11.72 7.54
C GLU A 10 21.95 -11.51 6.46
N ALA A 11 22.34 -11.51 5.18
CA ALA A 11 21.40 -11.39 4.07
C ALA A 11 20.41 -12.56 4.05
N ASN A 12 20.90 -13.80 4.21
CA ASN A 12 20.05 -14.98 4.25
C ASN A 12 19.11 -15.00 5.46
N ALA A 13 19.57 -14.51 6.61
CA ALA A 13 18.74 -14.40 7.82
C ALA A 13 17.58 -13.40 7.66
N LEU A 14 17.69 -12.44 6.74
CA LEU A 14 16.64 -11.45 6.46
C LEU A 14 15.59 -11.94 5.46
N VAL A 15 15.87 -12.99 4.68
CA VAL A 15 14.97 -13.51 3.64
C VAL A 15 13.58 -13.88 4.20
N PRO A 16 13.45 -14.62 5.32
CA PRO A 16 12.13 -14.99 5.84
C PRO A 16 11.28 -13.77 6.22
N TRP A 17 11.89 -12.79 6.90
CA TRP A 17 11.20 -11.55 7.26
C TRP A 17 10.79 -10.74 6.01
N LEU A 18 11.65 -10.71 4.99
CA LEU A 18 11.37 -10.00 3.75
C LEU A 18 10.20 -10.65 2.99
N GLU A 19 10.15 -11.98 2.96
CA GLU A 19 9.04 -12.73 2.37
C GLU A 19 7.72 -12.43 3.07
N GLU A 20 7.68 -12.49 4.41
CA GLU A 20 6.49 -12.13 5.19
C GLU A 20 6.05 -10.67 4.94
N THR A 21 7.01 -9.76 4.85
CA THR A 21 6.75 -8.33 4.59
C THR A 21 6.17 -8.12 3.20
N PHE A 22 6.74 -8.76 2.17
CA PHE A 22 6.19 -8.68 0.81
C PHE A 22 4.82 -9.34 0.69
N GLN A 23 4.57 -10.47 1.36
CA GLN A 23 3.24 -11.09 1.37
C GLN A 23 2.21 -10.16 2.02
N ARG A 24 2.56 -9.50 3.13
CA ARG A 24 1.71 -8.50 3.79
C ARG A 24 1.43 -7.32 2.87
N LEU A 25 2.47 -6.75 2.25
CA LEU A 25 2.33 -5.63 1.31
C LEU A 25 1.54 -6.00 0.06
N GLY A 26 1.70 -7.21 -0.46
CA GLY A 26 0.94 -7.73 -1.60
C GLY A 26 -0.56 -7.72 -1.32
N ARG A 27 -0.98 -8.22 -0.15
CA ARG A 27 -2.40 -8.21 0.25
C ARG A 27 -2.96 -6.79 0.36
N VAL A 28 -2.21 -5.88 0.98
CA VAL A 28 -2.59 -4.46 1.10
C VAL A 28 -2.66 -3.80 -0.27
N GLY A 29 -1.74 -4.14 -1.18
CA GLY A 29 -1.72 -3.65 -2.56
C GLY A 29 -2.90 -4.13 -3.39
N GLU A 30 -3.29 -5.40 -3.27
CA GLU A 30 -4.51 -5.94 -3.89
C GLU A 30 -5.75 -5.22 -3.38
N GLU A 31 -5.88 -5.05 -2.06
CA GLU A 31 -7.00 -4.35 -1.43
C GLU A 31 -7.07 -2.88 -1.88
N HIS A 32 -5.92 -2.20 -1.93
CA HIS A 32 -5.81 -0.83 -2.44
C HIS A 32 -6.27 -0.73 -3.90
N GLY A 33 -5.85 -1.67 -4.76
CA GLY A 33 -6.27 -1.69 -6.18
C GLY A 33 -7.78 -1.88 -6.36
N VAL A 34 -8.38 -2.77 -5.57
CA VAL A 34 -9.84 -2.99 -5.58
C VAL A 34 -10.59 -1.74 -5.12
N LEU A 35 -10.16 -1.13 -4.02
CA LEU A 35 -10.80 0.07 -3.48
C LEU A 35 -10.62 1.30 -4.38
N HIS A 36 -9.46 1.46 -5.01
CA HIS A 36 -9.23 2.52 -5.98
C HIS A 36 -10.15 2.36 -7.20
N THR A 37 -10.30 1.14 -7.73
CA THR A 37 -11.21 0.87 -8.85
C THR A 37 -12.65 1.21 -8.48
N ARG A 38 -13.08 0.83 -7.27
CA ARG A 38 -14.42 1.15 -6.77
C ARG A 38 -14.64 2.66 -6.58
N LEU A 39 -13.64 3.38 -6.10
CA LEU A 39 -13.68 4.83 -5.97
C LEU A 39 -13.79 5.51 -7.34
N ASP A 40 -13.03 5.06 -8.33
CA ASP A 40 -13.11 5.56 -9.71
C ASP A 40 -14.50 5.36 -10.32
N GLU A 41 -15.14 4.21 -10.06
CA GLU A 41 -16.52 3.94 -10.48
C GLU A 41 -17.52 4.90 -9.83
N LEU A 42 -17.40 5.12 -8.51
CA LEU A 42 -18.24 6.07 -7.77
C LEU A 42 -18.07 7.52 -8.28
N LEU A 43 -16.82 7.93 -8.56
CA LEU A 43 -16.51 9.23 -9.16
C LEU A 43 -17.16 9.41 -10.53
N ARG A 44 -17.15 8.38 -11.37
CA ARG A 44 -17.82 8.41 -12.69
C ARG A 44 -19.34 8.50 -12.56
N GLN A 45 -19.94 7.84 -11.58
CA GLN A 45 -21.39 7.85 -11.34
C GLN A 45 -21.90 9.19 -10.75
N ARG A 46 -21.07 9.89 -9.96
CA ARG A 46 -21.38 11.23 -9.41
C ARG A 46 -21.69 12.26 -10.50
N GLY A 47 -21.05 12.16 -11.67
CA GLY A 47 -21.35 13.03 -12.82
C GLY A 47 -22.77 12.88 -13.38
N SER A 48 -23.49 11.81 -13.00
CA SER A 48 -24.82 11.47 -13.51
C SER A 48 -25.97 11.69 -12.52
N ASN A 49 -25.74 11.68 -11.20
CA ASN A 49 -26.80 11.79 -10.19
C ASN A 49 -26.32 12.57 -8.95
N GLY A 50 -26.79 13.80 -8.77
CA GLY A 50 -26.49 14.63 -7.59
C GLY A 50 -27.28 14.18 -6.37
N SER A 51 -26.67 13.38 -5.48
CA SER A 51 -27.24 12.96 -4.19
C SER A 51 -26.20 13.05 -3.09
N SER A 52 -26.56 13.67 -1.94
CA SER A 52 -25.67 13.86 -0.79
C SER A 52 -25.21 12.55 -0.14
N SER A 53 -26.00 11.46 -0.25
CA SER A 53 -25.61 10.13 0.26
C SER A 53 -24.40 9.54 -0.46
N SER A 54 -24.20 9.92 -1.73
CA SER A 54 -23.03 9.52 -2.51
C SER A 54 -21.77 10.30 -2.12
N SER A 55 -21.87 11.39 -1.36
CA SER A 55 -20.68 12.12 -0.90
C SER A 55 -20.00 11.40 0.26
N GLU A 56 -20.75 10.98 1.27
CA GLU A 56 -20.20 10.30 2.45
C GLU A 56 -19.55 8.95 2.10
N GLU A 57 -20.16 8.17 1.22
CA GLU A 57 -19.58 6.90 0.74
C GLU A 57 -18.27 7.11 -0.02
N MET A 58 -18.15 8.22 -0.75
CA MET A 58 -16.94 8.57 -1.50
C MET A 58 -15.83 9.07 -0.58
N ASP A 59 -16.17 9.91 0.39
CA ASP A 59 -15.21 10.40 1.38
C ASP A 59 -14.65 9.22 2.19
N GLN A 60 -15.50 8.26 2.57
CA GLN A 60 -15.06 7.04 3.25
C GLN A 60 -14.19 6.14 2.37
N ALA A 61 -14.52 6.01 1.09
CA ALA A 61 -13.72 5.23 0.13
C ALA A 61 -12.34 5.88 -0.10
N GLN A 62 -12.28 7.21 -0.21
CA GLN A 62 -11.02 7.96 -0.32
C GLN A 62 -10.15 7.77 0.92
N GLU A 63 -10.71 7.90 2.13
CA GLU A 63 -9.96 7.70 3.38
C GLU A 63 -9.35 6.29 3.48
N ASN A 64 -10.08 5.28 2.99
CA ASN A 64 -9.61 3.90 3.00
C ASN A 64 -8.47 3.69 1.99
N VAL A 65 -8.57 4.26 0.79
CA VAL A 65 -7.48 4.27 -0.20
C VAL A 65 -6.24 4.96 0.38
N ASP A 66 -6.39 6.15 0.96
CA ASP A 66 -5.28 6.90 1.56
C ASP A 66 -4.63 6.13 2.72
N ARG A 67 -5.44 5.43 3.53
CA ARG A 67 -4.94 4.59 4.62
C ARG A 67 -4.10 3.43 4.11
N LEU A 68 -4.56 2.72 3.09
CA LEU A 68 -3.82 1.60 2.51
C LEU A 68 -2.56 2.07 1.79
N ALA A 69 -2.61 3.24 1.13
CA ALA A 69 -1.43 3.86 0.53
C ALA A 69 -0.36 4.18 1.59
N ARG A 70 -0.76 4.70 2.77
CA ARG A 70 0.17 4.92 3.89
C ARG A 70 0.77 3.60 4.40
N LEU A 71 -0.02 2.54 4.57
CA LEU A 71 0.48 1.24 5.01
C LEU A 71 1.47 0.64 4.01
N LEU A 72 1.25 0.83 2.71
CA LEU A 72 2.21 0.43 1.66
C LEU A 72 3.52 1.23 1.79
N GLN A 73 3.43 2.55 1.94
CA GLN A 73 4.60 3.40 2.12
C GLN A 73 5.39 3.06 3.38
N GLU A 74 4.72 2.84 4.51
CA GLU A 74 5.34 2.44 5.77
C GLU A 74 6.05 1.10 5.65
N GLY A 75 5.43 0.11 5.01
CA GLY A 75 6.06 -1.19 4.80
C GLY A 75 7.27 -1.14 3.86
N VAL A 76 7.21 -0.32 2.81
CA VAL A 76 8.38 -0.09 1.93
C VAL A 76 9.48 0.65 2.71
N GLN A 77 9.13 1.62 3.54
CA GLN A 77 10.09 2.32 4.38
C GLN A 77 10.76 1.37 5.38
N GLU A 78 10.03 0.41 5.97
CA GLU A 78 10.61 -0.63 6.84
C GLU A 78 11.71 -1.45 6.12
N ILE A 79 11.51 -1.74 4.82
CA ILE A 79 12.50 -2.43 3.99
C ILE A 79 13.73 -1.54 3.73
N LEU A 80 13.50 -0.26 3.40
CA LEU A 80 14.57 0.70 3.15
C LEU A 80 15.40 0.99 4.41
N ASP A 81 14.75 1.10 5.57
CA ASP A 81 15.40 1.36 6.87
C ASP A 81 16.32 0.22 7.28
N ARG A 82 16.03 -1.01 6.85
CA ARG A 82 16.95 -2.13 7.04
C ARG A 82 18.15 -2.09 6.09
N GLY A 83 18.15 -1.24 5.08
CA GLY A 83 19.20 -1.11 4.07
C GLY A 83 18.98 -1.98 2.82
N ILE A 84 17.76 -2.48 2.62
CA ILE A 84 17.39 -3.31 1.48
C ILE A 84 16.77 -2.44 0.40
N ILE A 85 17.24 -2.56 -0.84
CA ILE A 85 16.75 -1.78 -1.98
C ILE A 85 15.75 -2.62 -2.78
N VAL A 86 14.53 -2.09 -2.96
CA VAL A 86 13.48 -2.67 -3.81
C VAL A 86 13.44 -1.92 -5.14
N ARG A 87 13.31 -2.63 -6.26
CA ARG A 87 13.31 -2.08 -7.63
C ARG A 87 12.18 -2.65 -8.45
#